data_AF-A0A179FAL0-F1
#
_entry.id   AF-A0A179FAL0-F1
#
_cell.length_a   1.000
_cell.length_b   1.000
_cell.length_c   1.000
_cell.angle_alpha   90.00
_cell.angle_beta   90.00
_cell.angle_gamma   90.00
#
_symmetry.space_group_name_H-M   'P 1'
#
loop_
_entity.id
_entity.type
_entity.pdbx_description
1 polymer ?
#
loop_
_entity_poly.entity_id
_entity_poly.type
_entity_poly.pdbx_seq_one_letter_code
_entity_poly.pdbx_strand_id
1 'polypeptide(L)'
;MQEQFVELRQMLGGRSVAQFGRLPQAERNALFRHHLVHNHIIVSEAEDDDGCDPRIASGFLLRQHRFMGNDETGKQLVKDANGIYYGENRFLVRLHWLCEFMSERLEGEETDAPIAPLVGNIIVEVDLHDNKHERLKYDSDGESDCDGIANGGESSRLAAWTVNRLRDLFLFTKATSITLRLQGGGMPDGSDLATHQTIKDIAEVVKELIGSFGNRFEIGKMLDSGDRPYQSLRDYWMRPTEQARINVSIGCASFKEMMQIEIEEWTHNVPSN
;
A
#
# COMPACT_ATOMS: atom_id res chain seq x y z
N MET A 1 28.68 -12.09 9.75
CA MET A 1 29.26 -11.89 8.39
C MET A 1 29.65 -13.22 7.73
N GLN A 2 30.49 -14.07 8.33
CA GLN A 2 30.90 -15.33 7.69
C GLN A 2 29.74 -16.35 7.54
N GLU A 3 28.83 -16.41 8.51
CA GLU A 3 27.61 -17.23 8.45
C GLU A 3 26.66 -16.79 7.34
N GLN A 4 26.46 -15.47 7.15
CA GLN A 4 25.61 -14.92 6.07
C GLN A 4 26.11 -15.29 4.67
N PHE A 5 27.43 -15.41 4.46
CA PHE A 5 27.97 -15.88 3.17
C PHE A 5 27.80 -17.39 2.96
N VAL A 6 27.80 -18.18 4.04
CA VAL A 6 27.50 -19.62 3.98
C VAL A 6 26.02 -19.80 3.62
N GLU A 7 25.14 -19.06 4.27
CA GLU A 7 23.70 -19.05 4.01
C GLU A 7 23.39 -18.60 2.58
N LEU A 8 23.95 -17.48 2.14
CA LEU A 8 23.83 -17.02 0.74
C LEU A 8 24.24 -18.13 -0.24
N ARG A 9 25.37 -18.80 0.00
CA ARG A 9 25.83 -19.88 -0.87
C ARG A 9 24.86 -21.06 -0.88
N GLN A 10 24.21 -21.37 0.23
CA GLN A 10 23.17 -22.40 0.29
C GLN A 10 21.94 -21.98 -0.53
N MET A 11 21.49 -20.72 -0.42
CA MET A 11 20.38 -20.17 -1.21
C MET A 11 20.66 -20.18 -2.73
N LEU A 12 21.92 -19.99 -3.13
CA LEU A 12 22.36 -20.12 -4.53
C LEU A 12 22.58 -21.59 -4.98
N GLY A 13 22.20 -22.57 -4.15
CA GLY A 13 22.35 -23.99 -4.41
C GLY A 13 23.81 -24.47 -4.42
N GLY A 14 24.64 -23.94 -3.52
CA GLY A 14 26.07 -24.26 -3.37
C GLY A 14 27.00 -23.47 -4.29
N ARG A 15 26.46 -22.58 -5.13
CA ARG A 15 27.18 -21.84 -6.19
C ARG A 15 27.69 -20.49 -5.70
N SER A 16 28.76 -19.99 -6.32
CA SER A 16 29.10 -18.56 -6.21
C SER A 16 28.10 -17.71 -7.02
N VAL A 17 28.04 -16.41 -6.72
CA VAL A 17 27.22 -15.45 -7.49
C VAL A 17 27.51 -15.55 -8.99
N ALA A 18 28.80 -15.56 -9.40
CA ALA A 18 29.17 -15.65 -10.80
C ALA A 18 28.73 -16.96 -11.48
N GLN A 19 28.74 -18.08 -10.74
CA GLN A 19 28.24 -19.36 -11.24
C GLN A 19 26.71 -19.35 -11.36
N PHE A 20 26.03 -18.78 -10.37
CA PHE A 20 24.58 -18.62 -10.38
C PHE A 20 24.11 -17.71 -11.53
N GLY A 21 24.85 -16.63 -11.81
CA GLY A 21 24.59 -15.72 -12.93
C GLY A 21 24.62 -16.39 -14.31
N ARG A 22 25.34 -17.51 -14.48
CA ARG A 22 25.42 -18.27 -15.74
C ARG A 22 24.27 -19.27 -15.92
N LEU A 23 23.45 -19.50 -14.90
CA LEU A 23 22.29 -20.38 -15.03
C LEU A 23 21.25 -19.77 -15.99
N PRO A 24 20.44 -20.61 -16.66
CA PRO A 24 19.28 -20.15 -17.41
C PRO A 24 18.35 -19.30 -16.51
N GLN A 25 17.75 -18.26 -17.08
CA GLN A 25 16.90 -17.33 -16.32
C GLN A 25 15.75 -18.04 -15.60
N ALA A 26 15.15 -19.07 -16.22
CA ALA A 26 14.09 -19.86 -15.59
C ALA A 26 14.55 -20.56 -14.30
N GLU A 27 15.78 -21.10 -14.27
CA GLU A 27 16.35 -21.75 -13.09
C GLU A 27 16.68 -20.74 -12.00
N ARG A 28 17.23 -19.57 -12.37
CA ARG A 28 17.48 -18.48 -11.41
C ARG A 28 16.18 -18.00 -10.78
N ASN A 29 15.15 -17.77 -11.60
CA ASN A 29 13.85 -17.31 -11.12
C ASN A 29 13.18 -18.35 -10.21
N ALA A 30 13.33 -19.65 -10.49
CA ALA A 30 12.80 -20.69 -9.62
C ALA A 30 13.44 -20.66 -8.23
N LEU A 31 14.77 -20.48 -8.16
CA LEU A 31 15.48 -20.34 -6.88
C LEU A 31 15.12 -19.04 -6.16
N PHE A 32 15.04 -17.91 -6.88
CA PHE A 32 14.59 -16.66 -6.29
C PHE A 32 13.17 -16.78 -5.73
N ARG A 33 12.21 -17.33 -6.49
CA ARG A 33 10.84 -17.54 -5.98
C ARG A 33 10.81 -18.40 -4.73
N HIS A 34 11.61 -19.47 -4.70
CA HIS A 34 11.68 -20.36 -3.54
C HIS A 34 12.09 -19.63 -2.25
N HIS A 35 12.97 -18.62 -2.36
CA HIS A 35 13.49 -17.89 -1.20
C HIS A 35 12.82 -16.54 -0.95
N LEU A 36 12.20 -15.93 -1.95
CA LEU A 36 11.72 -14.54 -1.90
C LEU A 36 10.20 -14.43 -1.92
N VAL A 37 9.46 -15.42 -2.41
CA VAL A 37 8.00 -15.32 -2.59
C VAL A 37 7.27 -16.08 -1.50
N HIS A 38 6.44 -15.33 -0.77
CA HIS A 38 5.58 -15.77 0.31
C HIS A 38 4.16 -15.24 0.05
N ASN A 39 3.13 -15.98 0.46
CA ASN A 39 1.74 -15.64 0.10
C ASN A 39 1.28 -14.28 0.67
N HIS A 40 1.83 -13.84 1.81
CA HIS A 40 1.47 -12.60 2.50
C HIS A 40 2.68 -12.03 3.24
N ILE A 41 3.10 -10.81 2.88
CA ILE A 41 4.11 -10.04 3.61
C ILE A 41 3.40 -8.90 4.32
N ILE A 42 3.52 -8.84 5.65
CA ILE A 42 2.95 -7.77 6.47
C ILE A 42 4.09 -6.82 6.82
N VAL A 43 3.95 -5.55 6.44
CA VAL A 43 4.88 -4.47 6.78
C VAL A 43 4.25 -3.71 7.96
N SER A 44 4.79 -3.86 9.16
CA SER A 44 4.22 -3.25 10.38
C SER A 44 5.28 -2.67 11.33
N GLU A 45 4.86 -1.72 12.18
CA GLU A 45 5.66 -0.91 13.12
C GLU A 45 6.54 -1.70 14.10
N ALA A 46 6.27 -3.00 14.29
CA ALA A 46 7.04 -3.88 15.16
C ALA A 46 7.63 -5.04 14.35
N GLU A 47 8.51 -4.74 13.42
CA GLU A 47 9.65 -5.63 13.15
C GLU A 47 10.72 -5.37 14.24
N ASP A 48 10.34 -5.53 15.51
CA ASP A 48 11.31 -5.98 16.51
C ASP A 48 11.77 -7.36 16.01
N ASP A 49 13.08 -7.56 15.92
CA ASP A 49 13.86 -8.67 15.31
C ASP A 49 13.28 -10.12 15.37
N ASP A 50 12.27 -10.39 16.19
CA ASP A 50 11.70 -11.72 16.46
C ASP A 50 10.45 -12.08 15.62
N GLY A 51 9.86 -11.13 14.88
CA GLY A 51 8.57 -11.31 14.18
C GLY A 51 8.63 -11.66 12.69
N CYS A 52 9.78 -11.44 12.03
CA CYS A 52 9.94 -11.73 10.61
C CYS A 52 9.98 -13.26 10.40
N ASP A 53 9.22 -13.77 9.41
CA ASP A 53 9.42 -15.15 8.95
C ASP A 53 10.92 -15.30 8.63
N PRO A 54 11.65 -16.23 9.28
CA PRO A 54 13.09 -16.38 9.10
C PRO A 54 13.50 -16.57 7.63
N ARG A 55 12.56 -17.00 6.77
CA ARG A 55 12.74 -17.13 5.32
C ARG A 55 12.70 -15.77 4.59
N ILE A 56 11.89 -14.82 5.05
CA ILE A 56 11.91 -13.43 4.57
C ILE A 56 13.19 -12.75 5.06
N ALA A 57 13.55 -12.98 6.34
CA ALA A 57 14.75 -12.44 6.97
C ALA A 57 16.06 -12.99 6.39
N SER A 58 16.06 -14.14 5.70
CA SER A 58 17.23 -14.66 4.96
C SER A 58 17.21 -14.24 3.48
N GLY A 59 16.02 -14.04 2.91
CA GLY A 59 15.80 -13.49 1.57
C GLY A 59 16.45 -12.14 1.30
N PHE A 60 16.66 -11.31 2.34
CA PHE A 60 17.33 -10.01 2.21
C PHE A 60 18.76 -10.11 1.61
N LEU A 61 19.47 -11.22 1.86
CA LEU A 61 20.83 -11.42 1.33
C LEU A 61 20.85 -11.41 -0.20
N LEU A 62 19.80 -11.94 -0.84
CA LEU A 62 19.67 -11.99 -2.30
C LEU A 62 19.32 -10.64 -2.91
N ARG A 63 18.84 -9.69 -2.09
CA ARG A 63 18.37 -8.36 -2.50
C ARG A 63 19.41 -7.26 -2.30
N GLN A 64 20.56 -7.54 -1.66
CA GLN A 64 21.58 -6.53 -1.38
C GLN A 64 22.86 -6.73 -2.20
N HIS A 65 23.36 -5.66 -2.81
CA HIS A 65 24.63 -5.68 -3.54
C HIS A 65 25.82 -6.05 -2.65
N ARG A 66 25.77 -5.74 -1.35
CA ARG A 66 26.78 -6.13 -0.37
C ARG A 66 27.11 -7.64 -0.40
N PHE A 67 26.10 -8.47 -0.64
CA PHE A 67 26.24 -9.93 -0.66
C PHE A 67 26.32 -10.48 -2.09
N MET A 68 25.55 -9.91 -3.00
CA MET A 68 25.48 -10.36 -4.39
C MET A 68 26.61 -9.82 -5.26
N GLY A 69 27.41 -8.88 -4.76
CA GLY A 69 28.51 -8.25 -5.49
C GLY A 69 28.08 -6.99 -6.25
N ASN A 70 29.04 -6.07 -6.40
CA ASN A 70 28.87 -4.79 -7.08
C ASN A 70 29.26 -4.83 -8.57
N ASP A 71 29.61 -6.01 -9.10
CA ASP A 71 29.85 -6.19 -10.53
C ASP A 71 28.53 -6.23 -11.32
N GLU A 72 28.61 -6.12 -12.65
CA GLU A 72 27.41 -6.11 -13.51
C GLU A 72 26.54 -7.36 -13.33
N THR A 73 27.16 -8.50 -13.01
CA THR A 73 26.42 -9.75 -12.75
C THR A 73 25.65 -9.65 -11.44
N GLY A 74 26.30 -9.28 -10.34
CA GLY A 74 25.68 -9.10 -9.04
C GLY A 74 24.57 -8.05 -9.06
N LYS A 75 24.80 -6.91 -9.71
CA LYS A 75 23.80 -5.85 -9.91
C LYS A 75 22.56 -6.35 -10.65
N GLN A 76 22.75 -7.07 -11.75
CA GLN A 76 21.63 -7.64 -12.50
C GLN A 76 20.86 -8.69 -11.68
N LEU A 77 21.56 -9.51 -10.90
CA LEU A 77 20.91 -10.51 -10.05
C LEU A 77 20.10 -9.89 -8.91
N VAL A 78 20.59 -8.82 -8.28
CA VAL A 78 19.82 -8.05 -7.29
C VAL A 78 18.57 -7.44 -7.92
N LYS A 79 18.70 -6.87 -9.12
CA LYS A 79 17.55 -6.34 -9.87
C LYS A 79 16.52 -7.43 -10.19
N ASP A 80 16.96 -8.61 -10.62
CA ASP A 80 16.09 -9.77 -10.87
C ASP A 80 15.39 -10.21 -9.57
N ALA A 81 16.13 -10.30 -8.46
CA ALA A 81 15.61 -10.66 -7.14
C ALA A 81 14.55 -9.66 -6.63
N ASN A 82 14.83 -8.37 -6.70
CA ASN A 82 13.89 -7.31 -6.31
C ASN A 82 12.64 -7.30 -7.20
N GLY A 83 12.79 -7.55 -8.51
CA GLY A 83 11.66 -7.69 -9.41
C GLY A 83 10.73 -8.85 -9.05
N ILE A 84 11.28 -9.99 -8.63
CA ILE A 84 10.50 -11.15 -8.17
C ILE A 84 9.88 -10.87 -6.80
N TYR A 85 10.65 -10.34 -5.85
CA TYR A 85 10.18 -10.05 -4.50
C TYR A 85 9.01 -9.06 -4.52
N TYR A 86 9.17 -7.88 -5.09
CA TYR A 86 8.08 -6.89 -5.12
C TYR A 86 6.96 -7.27 -6.09
N GLY A 87 7.29 -7.92 -7.21
CA GLY A 87 6.32 -8.24 -8.25
C GLY A 87 5.39 -9.42 -7.93
N GLU A 88 5.87 -10.42 -7.20
CA GLU A 88 5.12 -11.66 -6.97
C GLU A 88 4.55 -11.78 -5.54
N ASN A 89 5.06 -11.01 -4.57
CA ASN A 89 4.49 -10.97 -3.23
C ASN A 89 3.26 -10.07 -3.14
N ARG A 90 2.50 -10.26 -2.06
CA ARG A 90 1.42 -9.38 -1.64
C ARG A 90 1.78 -8.66 -0.34
N PHE A 91 1.87 -7.35 -0.40
CA PHE A 91 2.27 -6.49 0.73
C PHE A 91 1.04 -5.92 1.42
N LEU A 92 0.99 -6.04 2.74
CA LEU A 92 0.06 -5.32 3.60
C LEU A 92 0.82 -4.19 4.28
N VAL A 93 0.46 -2.94 4.01
CA VAL A 93 1.19 -1.75 4.45
C VAL A 93 0.21 -0.80 5.14
N ARG A 94 0.51 -0.36 6.36
CA ARG A 94 -0.27 0.72 6.99
C ARG A 94 -0.02 2.04 6.27
N LEU A 95 -1.05 2.87 6.12
CA LEU A 95 -0.97 4.12 5.35
C LEU A 95 0.19 5.02 5.79
N HIS A 96 0.45 5.12 7.09
CA HIS A 96 1.55 5.94 7.62
C HIS A 96 2.96 5.40 7.32
N TRP A 97 3.10 4.13 6.90
CA TRP A 97 4.37 3.51 6.48
C TRP A 97 4.54 3.45 4.95
N LEU A 98 3.55 3.91 4.19
CA LEU A 98 3.59 3.80 2.73
C LEU A 98 4.79 4.53 2.13
N CYS A 99 5.20 5.66 2.72
CA CYS A 99 6.36 6.43 2.28
C CYS A 99 7.66 5.66 2.46
N GLU A 100 7.85 5.12 3.66
CA GLU A 100 9.00 4.35 4.08
C GLU A 100 9.11 3.06 3.28
N PHE A 101 7.99 2.37 3.03
CA PHE A 101 7.95 1.20 2.17
C PHE A 101 8.43 1.50 0.74
N MET A 102 8.01 2.64 0.17
CA MET A 102 8.48 3.05 -1.16
C MET A 102 9.95 3.52 -1.17
N SER A 103 10.44 3.95 -0.01
CA SER A 103 11.78 4.51 0.19
C SER A 103 12.74 3.53 0.85
N GLU A 104 12.37 2.26 1.02
CA GLU A 104 13.19 1.25 1.69
C GLU A 104 14.53 1.13 0.95
N ARG A 105 15.57 1.70 1.56
CA ARG A 105 16.94 1.66 1.04
C ARG A 105 17.62 0.44 1.62
N LEU A 106 17.92 -0.52 0.77
CA LEU A 106 18.84 -1.59 1.12
C LEU A 106 20.25 -1.00 1.19
N GLU A 107 20.91 -1.16 2.35
CA GLU A 107 22.25 -0.58 2.58
C GLU A 107 23.23 -0.91 1.45
N GLY A 108 23.82 0.14 0.84
CA GLY A 108 24.84 0.02 -0.21
C GLY A 108 24.32 0.15 -1.65
N GLU A 109 23.04 0.44 -1.87
CA GLU A 109 22.51 0.84 -3.18
C GLU A 109 22.75 2.35 -3.44
N GLU A 110 23.69 2.69 -4.34
CA GLU A 110 23.82 4.05 -4.89
C GLU A 110 22.73 4.37 -5.93
N THR A 111 21.98 3.37 -6.39
CA THR A 111 20.94 3.54 -7.41
C THR A 111 19.54 3.37 -6.81
N ASP A 112 18.84 4.51 -6.72
CA ASP A 112 17.42 4.68 -6.36
C ASP A 112 16.49 3.95 -7.37
N ALA A 113 16.46 2.62 -7.40
CA ALA A 113 15.42 1.92 -8.14
C ALA A 113 14.11 2.09 -7.36
N PRO A 114 13.11 2.83 -7.89
CA PRO A 114 11.88 3.06 -7.13
C PRO A 114 11.17 1.72 -6.90
N ILE A 115 10.77 1.45 -5.66
CA ILE A 115 10.10 0.21 -5.28
C ILE A 115 8.67 0.17 -5.84
N ALA A 116 7.95 1.30 -5.81
CA ALA A 116 6.54 1.35 -6.20
C ALA A 116 6.27 0.78 -7.62
N PRO A 117 7.07 1.08 -8.66
CA PRO A 117 6.91 0.47 -9.99
C PRO A 117 7.27 -1.03 -10.09
N LEU A 118 7.82 -1.64 -9.05
CA LEU A 118 8.11 -3.08 -9.00
C LEU A 118 6.97 -3.87 -8.33
N VAL A 119 6.17 -3.21 -7.50
CA VAL A 119 5.17 -3.87 -6.67
C VAL A 119 4.01 -4.38 -7.51
N GLY A 120 3.73 -5.68 -7.40
CA GLY A 120 2.62 -6.34 -8.09
C GLY A 120 1.30 -6.25 -7.31
N ASN A 121 1.32 -6.56 -6.01
CA ASN A 121 0.11 -6.59 -5.20
C ASN A 121 0.32 -5.86 -3.87
N ILE A 122 -0.48 -4.83 -3.62
CA ILE A 122 -0.43 -4.05 -2.38
C ILE A 122 -1.81 -3.88 -1.77
N ILE A 123 -1.87 -3.98 -0.46
CA ILE A 123 -3.01 -3.64 0.37
C ILE A 123 -2.55 -2.53 1.30
N VAL A 124 -3.21 -1.38 1.25
CA VAL A 124 -2.95 -0.26 2.15
C VAL A 124 -4.06 -0.17 3.19
N GLU A 125 -3.68 -0.21 4.47
CA GLU A 125 -4.60 -0.15 5.61
C GLU A 125 -4.64 1.26 6.20
N VAL A 126 -5.84 1.81 6.28
CA VAL A 126 -6.18 3.06 6.95
C VAL A 126 -6.91 2.70 8.24
N ASP A 127 -6.28 2.92 9.37
CA ASP A 127 -6.89 2.70 10.68
C ASP A 127 -7.79 3.89 11.03
N LEU A 128 -9.09 3.62 11.19
CA LEU A 128 -10.13 4.60 11.46
C LEU A 128 -10.09 5.14 12.90
N HIS A 129 -9.35 4.48 13.79
CA HIS A 129 -9.21 4.84 15.22
C HIS A 129 -7.78 5.20 15.60
N ASP A 130 -6.91 5.44 14.63
CA ASP A 130 -5.50 5.76 14.89
C ASP A 130 -5.35 7.11 15.58
N ASN A 131 -5.37 7.07 16.91
CA ASN A 131 -5.05 8.22 17.75
C ASN A 131 -3.52 8.43 17.86
N LYS A 132 -2.69 7.57 17.25
CA LYS A 132 -1.22 7.62 17.32
C LYS A 132 -0.59 8.55 16.29
N HIS A 133 -1.37 9.45 15.69
CA HIS A 133 -0.85 10.55 14.88
C HIS A 133 -0.06 11.61 15.68
N GLU A 134 0.54 11.25 16.82
CA GLU A 134 1.51 12.07 17.54
C GLU A 134 2.69 12.53 16.66
N ARG A 135 2.92 11.89 15.49
CA ARG A 135 3.88 12.34 14.47
C ARG A 135 3.48 13.62 13.72
N LEU A 136 2.21 14.02 13.69
CA LEU A 136 1.82 15.34 13.12
C LEU A 136 2.37 16.53 13.94
N LYS A 137 2.91 16.28 15.14
CA LYS A 137 3.60 17.31 15.92
C LYS A 137 5.04 17.56 15.44
N TYR A 138 5.67 16.63 14.74
CA TYR A 138 7.10 16.72 14.37
C TYR A 138 7.35 17.30 12.98
N ASP A 139 6.34 17.39 12.12
CA ASP A 139 6.44 18.07 10.81
C ASP A 139 6.20 19.59 10.89
N SER A 140 6.02 20.14 12.10
CA SER A 140 5.75 21.57 12.35
C SER A 140 7.01 22.41 12.67
N ASP A 141 8.21 21.95 12.30
CA ASP A 141 9.45 22.74 12.44
C ASP A 141 10.05 23.15 11.08
N GLY A 142 9.28 23.05 9.99
CA GLY A 142 9.65 23.59 8.67
C GLY A 142 8.80 24.81 8.33
N GLU A 143 9.41 25.99 8.37
CA GLU A 143 8.84 27.29 8.00
C GLU A 143 7.88 27.22 6.79
N SER A 144 6.60 27.48 7.04
CA SER A 144 5.72 28.06 6.04
C SER A 144 4.86 29.12 6.71
N ASP A 145 5.28 30.36 6.53
CA ASP A 145 4.44 31.54 6.71
C ASP A 145 3.26 31.46 5.72
N CYS A 146 2.21 30.75 6.12
CA CYS A 146 0.87 30.93 5.58
C CYS A 146 -0.07 31.32 6.72
N ASP A 147 0.08 32.58 7.12
CA ASP A 147 -0.90 33.33 7.89
C ASP A 147 -2.17 33.47 7.02
N GLY A 148 -3.17 32.60 7.26
CA GLY A 148 -4.40 32.62 6.47
C GLY A 148 -5.35 31.46 6.74
N ILE A 149 -6.36 31.72 7.57
CA ILE A 149 -7.57 30.92 7.82
C ILE A 149 -7.39 29.75 8.80
N ALA A 150 -7.24 30.12 10.08
CA ALA A 150 -7.61 29.25 11.19
C ALA A 150 -9.14 29.05 11.20
N ASN A 151 -9.62 27.92 10.67
CA ASN A 151 -10.97 27.37 10.92
C ASN A 151 -11.11 25.91 10.46
N GLY A 152 -10.08 25.08 10.66
CA GLY A 152 -10.14 23.64 10.41
C GLY A 152 -9.44 22.90 11.56
N GLY A 153 -10.22 22.22 12.41
CA GLY A 153 -9.69 21.46 13.54
C GLY A 153 -8.73 20.33 13.11
N GLU A 154 -8.16 19.61 14.08
CA GLU A 154 -7.25 18.47 13.86
C GLU A 154 -7.78 17.46 12.82
N SER A 155 -9.10 17.26 12.76
CA SER A 155 -9.78 16.42 11.77
C SER A 155 -9.54 16.84 10.31
N SER A 156 -9.42 18.14 10.02
CA SER A 156 -9.18 18.63 8.65
C SER A 156 -7.73 18.42 8.22
N ARG A 157 -6.78 18.51 9.16
CA ARG A 157 -5.35 18.20 8.90
C ARG A 157 -5.14 16.70 8.67
N LEU A 158 -5.81 15.87 9.45
CA LEU A 158 -5.79 14.40 9.28
C LEU A 158 -6.37 13.96 7.94
N ALA A 159 -7.51 14.54 7.54
CA ALA A 159 -8.10 14.32 6.23
C ALA A 159 -7.12 14.69 5.10
N ALA A 160 -6.53 15.90 5.15
CA ALA A 160 -5.57 16.35 4.14
C ALA A 160 -4.32 15.46 4.08
N TRP A 161 -3.77 15.06 5.23
CA TRP A 161 -2.64 14.14 5.31
C TRP A 161 -2.98 12.77 4.70
N THR A 162 -4.15 12.23 5.03
CA THR A 162 -4.65 10.94 4.51
C THR A 162 -4.77 11.00 2.99
N VAL A 163 -5.41 12.05 2.46
CA VAL A 163 -5.56 12.26 1.01
C VAL A 163 -4.19 12.36 0.32
N ASN A 164 -3.28 13.16 0.86
CA ASN A 164 -1.92 13.30 0.31
C ASN A 164 -1.17 11.97 0.30
N ARG A 165 -1.30 11.17 1.37
CA ARG A 165 -0.65 9.86 1.45
C ARG A 165 -1.29 8.84 0.49
N LEU A 166 -2.60 8.89 0.27
CA LEU A 166 -3.27 8.03 -0.71
C LEU A 166 -2.86 8.35 -2.16
N ARG A 167 -2.45 9.60 -2.46
CA ARG A 167 -1.92 9.94 -3.79
C ARG A 167 -0.62 9.21 -4.12
N ASP A 168 0.15 8.76 -3.14
CA ASP A 168 1.34 7.93 -3.38
C ASP A 168 1.00 6.61 -4.10
N LEU A 169 -0.26 6.14 -4.01
CA LEU A 169 -0.72 4.96 -4.73
C LEU A 169 -0.62 5.11 -6.27
N PHE A 170 -0.60 6.32 -6.81
CA PHE A 170 -0.39 6.53 -8.25
C PHE A 170 1.01 6.10 -8.73
N LEU A 171 1.99 5.97 -7.83
CA LEU A 171 3.34 5.52 -8.17
C LEU A 171 3.41 4.01 -8.48
N PHE A 172 2.40 3.24 -8.08
CA PHE A 172 2.29 1.78 -8.25
C PHE A 172 1.82 1.39 -9.65
N THR A 173 2.47 1.96 -10.68
CA THR A 173 2.05 1.87 -12.09
C THR A 173 1.92 0.44 -12.62
N LYS A 174 2.78 -0.48 -12.15
CA LYS A 174 2.79 -1.90 -12.56
C LYS A 174 1.98 -2.84 -11.66
N ALA A 175 1.34 -2.32 -10.60
CA ALA A 175 0.57 -3.17 -9.71
C ALA A 175 -0.58 -3.84 -10.45
N THR A 176 -0.71 -5.16 -10.31
CA THR A 176 -1.84 -5.94 -10.78
C THR A 176 -3.04 -5.81 -9.86
N SER A 177 -2.82 -5.51 -8.58
CA SER A 177 -3.87 -5.26 -7.59
C SER A 177 -3.43 -4.24 -6.54
N ILE A 178 -4.30 -3.26 -6.27
CA ILE A 178 -4.19 -2.28 -5.19
C ILE A 178 -5.48 -2.34 -4.38
N THR A 179 -5.40 -2.62 -3.09
CA THR A 179 -6.59 -2.63 -2.21
C THR A 179 -6.44 -1.59 -1.11
N LEU A 180 -7.37 -0.65 -1.02
CA LEU A 180 -7.50 0.25 0.12
C LEU A 180 -8.44 -0.37 1.16
N ARG A 181 -7.94 -0.58 2.38
CA ARG A 181 -8.71 -1.14 3.50
C ARG A 181 -8.94 -0.08 4.56
N LEU A 182 -10.21 0.18 4.86
CA LEU A 182 -10.61 0.98 6.01
C LEU A 182 -10.78 0.02 7.20
N GLN A 183 -9.81 0.00 8.11
CA GLN A 183 -9.81 -0.88 9.27
C GLN A 183 -10.46 -0.19 10.47
N GLY A 184 -11.39 -0.87 11.13
CA GLY A 184 -11.92 -0.44 12.41
C GLY A 184 -13.23 -1.14 12.79
N GLY A 185 -13.77 -0.79 13.96
CA GLY A 185 -15.08 -1.27 14.42
C GLY A 185 -16.28 -0.72 13.64
N GLY A 186 -17.48 -0.95 14.17
CA GLY A 186 -18.74 -0.45 13.59
C GLY A 186 -19.34 -1.40 12.55
N MET A 187 -20.12 -0.84 11.61
CA MET A 187 -20.89 -1.62 10.65
C MET A 187 -20.05 -1.95 9.41
N PRO A 188 -20.14 -3.16 8.81
CA PRO A 188 -19.35 -3.54 7.63
C PRO A 188 -19.63 -2.67 6.40
N ASP A 189 -20.84 -2.11 6.29
CA ASP A 189 -21.21 -1.19 5.21
C ASP A 189 -20.63 0.23 5.39
N GLY A 190 -20.02 0.54 6.53
CA GLY A 190 -19.45 1.86 6.78
C GLY A 190 -20.49 2.93 7.15
N SER A 191 -21.68 2.51 7.60
CA SER A 191 -22.72 3.42 8.11
C SER A 191 -22.41 4.05 9.47
N ASP A 192 -21.34 3.62 10.17
CA ASP A 192 -20.84 4.32 11.34
C ASP A 192 -20.19 5.65 10.97
N LEU A 193 -20.31 6.62 11.87
CA LEU A 193 -19.88 8.00 11.66
C LEU A 193 -18.40 8.14 11.28
N ALA A 194 -17.52 7.36 11.91
CA ALA A 194 -16.08 7.43 11.65
C ALA A 194 -15.78 6.99 10.21
N THR A 195 -16.30 5.83 9.79
CA THR A 195 -16.11 5.34 8.43
C THR A 195 -16.73 6.29 7.40
N HIS A 196 -17.95 6.77 7.65
CA HIS A 196 -18.64 7.70 6.76
C HIS A 196 -17.87 8.99 6.54
N GLN A 197 -17.34 9.58 7.62
CA GLN A 197 -16.51 10.78 7.56
C GLN A 197 -15.20 10.52 6.79
N THR A 198 -14.51 9.40 7.03
CA THR A 198 -13.32 9.04 6.26
C THR A 198 -13.63 8.85 4.78
N ILE A 199 -14.72 8.16 4.43
CA ILE A 199 -15.15 7.99 3.03
C ILE A 199 -15.36 9.35 2.36
N LYS A 200 -16.02 10.29 3.05
CA LYS A 200 -16.21 11.65 2.56
C LYS A 200 -14.87 12.36 2.31
N ASP A 201 -13.95 12.27 3.26
CA ASP A 201 -12.65 12.95 3.19
C ASP A 201 -11.78 12.43 2.03
N ILE A 202 -11.87 11.13 1.72
CA ILE A 202 -11.08 10.50 0.64
C ILE A 202 -11.86 10.34 -0.68
N ALA A 203 -13.11 10.81 -0.75
CA ALA A 203 -14.02 10.55 -1.86
C ALA A 203 -13.42 10.90 -3.23
N GLU A 204 -12.76 12.06 -3.31
CA GLU A 204 -12.12 12.56 -4.53
C GLU A 204 -10.94 11.70 -4.96
N VAL A 205 -9.96 11.50 -4.08
CA VAL A 205 -8.76 10.70 -4.41
C VAL A 205 -9.10 9.25 -4.75
N VAL A 206 -10.10 8.65 -4.07
CA VAL A 206 -10.56 7.30 -4.42
C VAL A 206 -11.22 7.26 -5.80
N LYS A 207 -11.98 8.29 -6.18
CA LYS A 207 -12.56 8.40 -7.53
C LYS A 207 -11.46 8.48 -8.60
N GLU A 208 -10.42 9.26 -8.36
CA GLU A 208 -9.25 9.36 -9.26
C GLU A 208 -8.49 8.02 -9.35
N LEU A 209 -8.28 7.33 -8.22
CA LEU A 209 -7.64 6.01 -8.17
C LEU A 209 -8.45 4.96 -8.93
N ILE A 210 -9.78 4.92 -8.76
CA ILE A 210 -10.67 4.07 -9.55
C ILE A 210 -10.55 4.39 -11.04
N GLY A 211 -10.49 5.68 -11.41
CA GLY A 211 -10.30 6.11 -12.79
C GLY A 211 -8.96 5.67 -13.40
N SER A 212 -7.88 5.75 -12.63
CA SER A 212 -6.52 5.40 -13.08
C SER A 212 -6.26 3.90 -13.16
N PHE A 213 -6.71 3.15 -12.15
CA PHE A 213 -6.41 1.73 -12.01
C PHE A 213 -7.55 0.81 -12.47
N GLY A 214 -8.77 1.33 -12.65
CA GLY A 214 -9.93 0.56 -13.08
C GLY A 214 -10.21 -0.60 -12.13
N ASN A 215 -10.32 -1.81 -12.69
CA ASN A 215 -10.58 -3.04 -11.94
C ASN A 215 -9.39 -3.55 -11.11
N ARG A 216 -8.21 -2.91 -11.23
CA ARG A 216 -7.04 -3.26 -10.40
C ARG A 216 -7.10 -2.64 -9.01
N PHE A 217 -7.91 -1.59 -8.83
CA PHE A 217 -8.09 -0.94 -7.53
C PHE A 217 -9.35 -1.43 -6.85
N GLU A 218 -9.29 -1.72 -5.56
CA GLU A 218 -10.43 -2.09 -4.72
C GLU A 218 -10.42 -1.24 -3.45
N ILE A 219 -11.61 -0.96 -2.92
CA ILE A 219 -11.77 -0.34 -1.61
C ILE A 219 -12.79 -1.14 -0.80
N GLY A 220 -12.47 -1.39 0.46
CA GLY A 220 -13.37 -2.10 1.35
C GLY A 220 -13.12 -1.79 2.82
N LYS A 221 -14.10 -2.15 3.65
CA LYS A 221 -13.99 -2.07 5.09
C LYS A 221 -13.52 -3.39 5.66
N MET A 222 -12.61 -3.33 6.64
CA MET A 222 -12.16 -4.47 7.41
C MET A 222 -12.55 -4.31 8.89
N LEU A 223 -13.29 -5.27 9.45
CA LEU A 223 -13.70 -5.24 10.85
C LEU A 223 -12.65 -5.89 11.76
N ASP A 224 -12.44 -5.30 12.94
CA ASP A 224 -11.47 -5.80 13.94
C ASP A 224 -11.85 -7.16 14.55
N SER A 225 -13.13 -7.56 14.44
CA SER A 225 -13.63 -8.83 14.99
C SER A 225 -14.84 -9.37 14.22
N GLY A 226 -14.73 -10.55 13.58
CA GLY A 226 -15.88 -11.28 13.03
C GLY A 226 -15.63 -12.28 11.88
N ASP A 227 -16.63 -13.12 11.60
CA ASP A 227 -16.66 -14.19 10.57
C ASP A 227 -16.69 -13.68 9.11
N ARG A 228 -16.96 -12.39 8.89
CA ARG A 228 -16.81 -11.72 7.58
C ARG A 228 -15.93 -10.50 7.74
N PRO A 229 -14.60 -10.67 7.62
CA PRO A 229 -13.68 -9.61 7.96
C PRO A 229 -13.65 -8.50 6.91
N TYR A 230 -14.07 -8.72 5.66
CA TYR A 230 -13.95 -7.71 4.57
C TYR A 230 -15.26 -7.52 3.81
N GLN A 231 -15.67 -6.26 3.63
CA GLN A 231 -16.83 -5.84 2.84
C GLN A 231 -16.38 -4.83 1.78
N SER A 232 -16.61 -5.11 0.49
CA SER A 232 -16.29 -4.15 -0.57
C SER A 232 -17.23 -2.94 -0.48
N LEU A 233 -16.65 -1.76 -0.61
CA LEU A 233 -17.33 -0.46 -0.65
C LEU A 233 -17.23 0.19 -2.05
N ARG A 234 -16.57 -0.47 -3.00
CA ARG A 234 -16.33 0.04 -4.36
C ARG A 234 -17.60 0.53 -5.04
N ASP A 235 -18.71 -0.16 -4.76
CA ASP A 235 -20.02 0.13 -5.30
C ASP A 235 -20.54 1.55 -4.98
N TYR A 236 -20.00 2.21 -3.96
CA TYR A 236 -20.39 3.57 -3.59
C TYR A 236 -19.89 4.61 -4.60
N TRP A 237 -18.79 4.33 -5.31
CA TRP A 237 -18.28 5.20 -6.38
C TRP A 237 -18.92 4.94 -7.75
N MET A 238 -19.90 4.03 -7.83
CA MET A 238 -20.68 3.86 -9.05
C MET A 238 -21.67 5.01 -9.21
N ARG A 239 -21.88 5.44 -10.47
CA ARG A 239 -22.85 6.49 -10.78
C ARG A 239 -24.25 6.09 -10.26
N PRO A 240 -24.93 6.94 -9.46
CA PRO A 240 -26.27 6.64 -8.97
C PRO A 240 -27.26 6.53 -10.12
N THR A 241 -28.19 5.58 -10.00
CA THR A 241 -29.29 5.40 -10.96
C THR A 241 -30.40 6.41 -10.71
N GLU A 242 -31.25 6.65 -11.72
CA GLU A 242 -32.43 7.53 -11.53
C GLU A 242 -33.37 6.99 -10.45
N GLN A 243 -33.52 5.67 -10.37
CA GLN A 243 -34.31 5.04 -9.31
C GLN A 243 -33.73 5.29 -7.92
N ALA A 244 -32.40 5.28 -7.78
CA ALA A 244 -31.74 5.62 -6.53
C ALA A 244 -32.03 7.07 -6.10
N ARG A 245 -32.03 8.03 -7.05
CA ARG A 245 -32.39 9.43 -6.79
C ARG A 245 -33.82 9.58 -6.30
N ILE A 246 -34.76 8.90 -6.97
CA ILE A 246 -36.16 8.86 -6.54
C ILE A 246 -36.24 8.28 -5.12
N ASN A 247 -35.59 7.14 -4.87
CA ASN A 247 -35.61 6.47 -3.57
C ASN A 247 -35.09 7.37 -2.44
N VAL A 248 -34.02 8.13 -2.68
CA VAL A 248 -33.50 9.10 -1.70
C VAL A 248 -34.50 10.24 -1.47
N SER A 249 -35.09 10.79 -2.54
CA SER A 249 -36.07 11.88 -2.43
C SER A 249 -37.32 11.53 -1.62
N ILE A 250 -37.74 10.26 -1.65
CA ILE A 250 -38.94 9.77 -0.94
C ILE A 250 -38.60 9.07 0.39
N GLY A 251 -37.32 9.05 0.79
CA GLY A 251 -36.86 8.43 2.05
C GLY A 251 -36.92 6.89 2.07
N CYS A 252 -36.88 6.23 0.91
CA CYS A 252 -36.90 4.77 0.76
C CYS A 252 -35.57 4.18 0.26
N ALA A 253 -34.50 4.96 0.20
CA ALA A 253 -33.20 4.50 -0.28
C ALA A 253 -32.50 3.55 0.70
N SER A 254 -31.81 2.58 0.13
CA SER A 254 -30.79 1.81 0.83
C SER A 254 -29.58 2.68 1.17
N PHE A 255 -28.79 2.26 2.17
CA PHE A 255 -27.55 2.96 2.52
C PHE A 255 -26.58 3.09 1.34
N LYS A 256 -26.47 2.05 0.51
CA LYS A 256 -25.67 2.07 -0.73
C LYS A 256 -26.13 3.17 -1.69
N GLU A 257 -27.44 3.30 -1.92
CA GLU A 257 -27.98 4.34 -2.81
C GLU A 257 -27.75 5.74 -2.26
N MET A 258 -27.86 5.91 -0.94
CA MET A 258 -27.52 7.16 -0.25
C MET A 258 -26.05 7.52 -0.47
N MET A 259 -25.12 6.59 -0.22
CA MET A 259 -23.69 6.80 -0.43
C MET A 259 -23.32 7.16 -1.87
N GLN A 260 -23.99 6.55 -2.86
CA GLN A 260 -23.74 6.87 -4.27
C GLN A 260 -24.12 8.32 -4.63
N ILE A 261 -25.21 8.84 -4.05
CA ILE A 261 -25.60 10.24 -4.26
C ILE A 261 -24.65 11.18 -3.52
N GLU A 262 -24.33 10.88 -2.26
CA GLU A 262 -23.43 11.71 -1.47
C GLU A 262 -22.03 11.80 -2.09
N ILE A 263 -21.45 10.68 -2.53
CA ILE A 263 -20.15 10.68 -3.22
C ILE A 263 -20.23 11.44 -4.54
N GLU A 264 -21.34 11.34 -5.27
CA GLU A 264 -21.54 12.14 -6.47
C GLU A 264 -21.49 13.65 -6.14
N GLU A 265 -22.20 14.08 -5.11
CA GLU A 265 -22.22 15.48 -4.64
C GLU A 265 -20.86 15.96 -4.14
N TRP A 266 -20.17 15.15 -3.32
CA TRP A 266 -18.84 15.49 -2.79
C TRP A 266 -17.79 15.62 -3.90
N THR A 267 -17.97 14.91 -5.00
CA THR A 267 -17.03 14.88 -6.13
C THR A 267 -17.49 15.70 -7.35
N HIS A 268 -18.63 16.41 -7.27
CA HIS A 268 -19.16 17.26 -8.36
C HIS A 268 -18.66 18.72 -8.32
N ASN A 269 -18.12 19.19 -7.20
CA ASN A 269 -17.77 20.60 -7.00
C ASN A 269 -16.34 21.00 -7.44
N VAL A 270 -15.68 20.21 -8.29
CA VAL A 270 -14.35 20.56 -8.81
C VAL A 270 -14.43 20.73 -10.33
N PRO A 271 -14.12 21.92 -10.89
CA PRO A 271 -14.19 22.17 -12.32
C PRO A 271 -13.19 21.29 -13.06
N SER A 272 -13.67 20.60 -14.09
CA SER A 272 -12.81 20.01 -15.11
C SER A 272 -12.21 21.13 -15.96
N ASN A 273 -10.90 21.35 -15.79
CA ASN A 273 -10.00 22.22 -16.55
C ASN A 273 -10.18 23.75 -16.42
#